data_AF-A0A1F9S4S3-F1
#
_entry.id   AF-A0A1F9S4S3-F1
#
_cell.length_a   1.000
_cell.length_b   1.000
_cell.length_c   1.000
_cell.angle_alpha   90.00
_cell.angle_beta   90.00
_cell.angle_gamma   90.00
#
_symmetry.space_group_name_H-M   'P 1'
#
loop_
_entity.id
_entity.type
_entity.pdbx_description
1 polymer ?
#
loop_
_entity_poly.entity_id
_entity_poly.type
_entity_poly.pdbx_seq_one_letter_code
_entity_poly.pdbx_strand_id
1 'polypeptide(L)'
;MILFWRLLLGHLLADFPLQSEFVDTWKRKGTWGMVAHAAIHLAASVLLCWPFLDDLWVDTSLFRFQGWTCVLLVTIAHYLEDEWRVFAILKHKAPDNTIFFLWDQVVHGAVLGTLLTVHDPWYESGFLPEKWPVLACLAVFAVSVAAKLAYYADKDRFDSPPPVLDERWVAGTERTLVFAAFLLPGPWGWAVPAALAWAAYLLRSRLRLDYSWLGFWLGGACAAGAGILARAVWYS
;
A
#
# COMPACT_ATOMS: atom_id res chain seq x y z
N MET A 1 3.83 13.05 13.01
CA MET A 1 3.07 11.87 12.55
C MET A 1 2.16 12.16 11.35
N ILE A 2 1.69 13.40 11.15
CA ILE A 2 0.81 13.78 10.02
C ILE A 2 1.50 13.47 8.68
N LEU A 3 2.73 13.95 8.52
CA LEU A 3 3.51 13.83 7.30
C LEU A 3 3.78 12.37 6.95
N PHE A 4 4.13 11.54 7.93
CA PHE A 4 4.39 10.12 7.73
C PHE A 4 3.18 9.39 7.11
N TRP A 5 1.98 9.54 7.68
CA TRP A 5 0.82 8.84 7.17
C TRP A 5 0.43 9.31 5.76
N ARG A 6 0.62 10.60 5.45
CA ARG A 6 0.39 11.16 4.11
C ARG A 6 1.41 10.66 3.09
N LEU A 7 2.68 10.58 3.45
CA LEU A 7 3.74 10.03 2.59
C LEU A 7 3.60 8.52 2.41
N LEU A 8 3.25 7.79 3.46
CA LEU A 8 2.93 6.36 3.37
C LEU A 8 1.76 6.13 2.42
N LEU A 9 0.71 6.95 2.50
CA LEU A 9 -0.39 6.89 1.55
C LEU A 9 0.09 7.20 0.12
N GLY A 10 0.94 8.21 -0.06
CA GLY A 10 1.54 8.55 -1.36
C GLY A 10 2.30 7.38 -1.98
N HIS A 11 3.12 6.70 -1.18
CA HIS A 11 3.83 5.49 -1.57
C HIS A 11 2.88 4.35 -1.94
N LEU A 12 1.92 4.01 -1.06
CA LEU A 12 0.95 2.96 -1.32
C LEU A 12 0.12 3.23 -2.58
N LEU A 13 -0.24 4.51 -2.84
CA LEU A 13 -0.95 4.89 -4.05
C LEU A 13 -0.08 4.72 -5.31
N ALA A 14 1.20 5.08 -5.25
CA ALA A 14 2.11 4.99 -6.39
C ALA A 14 2.44 3.55 -6.77
N ASP A 15 2.65 2.67 -5.79
CA ASP A 15 3.16 1.31 -6.00
C ASP A 15 2.09 0.26 -6.29
N PHE A 16 0.84 0.56 -5.92
CA PHE A 16 -0.27 -0.38 -6.09
C PHE A 16 -1.39 0.17 -6.99
N PRO A 17 -2.30 1.08 -6.55
CA PRO A 17 -3.41 1.49 -7.41
C PRO A 17 -2.99 2.22 -8.68
N LEU A 18 -1.99 3.10 -8.61
CA LEU A 18 -1.55 3.93 -9.74
C LEU A 18 -0.48 3.25 -10.61
N GLN A 19 0.12 2.14 -10.12
CA GLN A 19 1.04 1.33 -10.91
C GLN A 19 0.29 0.40 -11.86
N SER A 20 -0.16 0.92 -13.01
CA SER A 20 -0.77 0.11 -14.05
C SER A 20 0.21 -0.93 -14.63
N GLU A 21 -0.30 -1.97 -15.28
CA GLU A 21 0.52 -2.97 -15.98
C GLU A 21 1.44 -2.33 -17.03
N PHE A 22 0.98 -1.26 -17.67
CA PHE A 22 1.78 -0.47 -18.60
C PHE A 22 2.99 0.16 -17.88
N VAL A 23 2.77 0.81 -16.73
CA VAL A 23 3.84 1.45 -15.95
C VAL A 23 4.81 0.40 -15.42
N ASP A 24 4.33 -0.72 -14.88
CA ASP A 24 5.20 -1.81 -14.39
C ASP A 24 6.06 -2.41 -15.52
N THR A 25 5.44 -2.64 -16.69
CA THR A 25 6.16 -3.16 -17.87
C THR A 25 7.18 -2.15 -18.38
N TRP A 26 6.85 -0.86 -18.41
CA TRP A 26 7.77 0.19 -18.84
C TRP A 26 8.95 0.33 -17.88
N LYS A 27 8.68 0.31 -16.57
CA LYS A 27 9.68 0.31 -15.49
C LYS A 27 10.70 -0.80 -15.65
N ARG A 28 10.24 -2.02 -15.96
CA ARG A 28 11.13 -3.18 -16.20
C ARG A 28 11.93 -3.11 -17.51
N LYS A 29 11.48 -2.31 -18.49
CA LYS A 29 12.16 -2.14 -19.78
C LYS A 29 13.33 -1.14 -19.72
N GLY A 30 13.33 -0.23 -18.75
CA GLY A 30 14.44 0.67 -18.54
C GLY A 30 14.13 1.90 -17.69
N THR A 31 15.16 2.70 -17.49
CA THR A 31 15.22 3.81 -16.52
C THR A 31 14.13 4.86 -16.72
N TRP A 32 13.68 5.15 -17.95
CA TRP A 32 12.61 6.12 -18.18
C TRP A 32 11.25 5.66 -17.63
N GLY A 33 10.99 4.35 -17.62
CA GLY A 33 9.79 3.81 -16.96
C GLY A 33 9.88 3.93 -15.45
N MET A 34 11.09 3.77 -14.89
CA MET A 34 11.34 4.01 -13.47
C MET A 34 11.14 5.48 -13.09
N VAL A 35 11.65 6.42 -13.90
CA VAL A 35 11.41 7.86 -13.71
C VAL A 35 9.91 8.18 -13.75
N ALA A 36 9.16 7.59 -14.69
CA ALA A 36 7.71 7.79 -14.76
C ALA A 36 6.99 7.27 -13.51
N HIS A 37 7.39 6.11 -12.99
CA HIS A 37 6.86 5.57 -11.74
C HIS A 37 7.20 6.46 -10.53
N ALA A 38 8.45 6.88 -10.39
CA ALA A 38 8.87 7.81 -9.34
C ALA A 38 8.16 9.18 -9.45
N ALA A 39 7.82 9.64 -10.66
CA ALA A 39 7.04 10.85 -10.85
C ALA A 39 5.59 10.71 -10.35
N ILE A 40 4.99 9.52 -10.44
CA ILE A 40 3.68 9.23 -9.82
C ILE A 40 3.78 9.34 -8.29
N HIS A 41 4.84 8.78 -7.70
CA HIS A 41 5.12 8.90 -6.27
C HIS A 41 5.28 10.37 -5.83
N LEU A 42 6.07 11.14 -6.58
CA LEU A 42 6.25 12.57 -6.36
C LEU A 42 4.93 13.33 -6.40
N ALA A 43 4.14 13.11 -7.46
CA ALA A 43 2.85 13.78 -7.62
C ALA A 43 1.88 13.43 -6.48
N ALA A 44 1.77 12.15 -6.11
CA ALA A 44 0.94 11.72 -4.99
C ALA A 44 1.39 12.36 -3.66
N SER A 45 2.69 12.36 -3.40
CA SER A 45 3.27 12.96 -2.18
C SER A 45 3.06 14.46 -2.11
N VAL A 46 3.26 15.18 -3.22
CA VAL A 46 3.03 16.63 -3.32
C VAL A 46 1.55 16.95 -3.09
N LEU A 47 0.63 16.22 -3.71
CA LEU A 47 -0.81 16.45 -3.53
C LEU A 47 -1.25 16.19 -2.09
N LEU A 48 -0.78 15.09 -1.50
CA LEU A 48 -1.15 14.71 -0.13
C LEU A 48 -0.48 15.60 0.91
N CYS A 49 0.69 16.17 0.65
CA CYS A 49 1.40 17.03 1.60
C CYS A 49 1.29 18.52 1.27
N TRP A 50 0.52 18.92 0.24
CA TRP A 50 0.46 20.28 -0.29
C TRP A 50 0.40 21.38 0.77
N PRO A 51 -0.46 21.30 1.81
CA PRO A 51 -0.56 22.35 2.83
C PRO A 51 0.70 22.53 3.69
N PHE A 52 1.62 21.57 3.66
CA PHE A 52 2.79 21.49 4.54
C PHE A 52 4.12 21.64 3.78
N LEU A 53 4.13 21.80 2.45
CA LEU A 53 5.37 21.72 1.66
C LEU A 53 6.36 22.86 1.93
N ASP A 54 5.87 24.03 2.31
CA ASP A 54 6.70 25.20 2.63
C ASP A 54 7.19 25.20 4.08
N ASP A 55 6.63 24.32 4.94
CA ASP A 55 7.02 24.19 6.33
C ASP A 55 8.38 23.50 6.47
N LEU A 56 9.08 23.80 7.57
CA LEU A 56 10.31 23.13 7.93
C LEU A 56 9.97 21.75 8.53
N TRP A 57 10.28 20.68 7.78
CA TRP A 57 10.08 19.30 8.26
C TRP A 57 11.33 18.79 8.97
N VAL A 58 12.50 19.28 8.53
CA VAL A 58 13.79 18.97 9.15
C VAL A 58 14.43 20.21 9.71
N ASP A 59 14.59 20.28 11.03
CA ASP A 59 15.40 21.29 11.73
C ASP A 59 16.34 20.61 12.70
N THR A 60 17.57 20.39 12.26
CA THR A 60 18.67 19.91 13.09
C THR A 60 19.81 20.92 13.05
N SER A 61 20.81 20.78 13.92
CA SER A 61 21.99 21.66 13.88
C SER A 61 22.79 21.57 12.57
N LEU A 62 22.65 20.48 11.81
CA LEU A 62 23.39 20.23 10.58
C LEU A 62 22.56 20.46 9.32
N PHE A 63 21.26 20.17 9.38
CA PHE A 63 20.39 20.15 8.22
C PHE A 63 19.08 20.89 8.49
N ARG A 64 18.68 21.68 7.51
CA ARG A 64 17.38 22.36 7.46
C ARG A 64 16.71 22.10 6.13
N PHE A 65 15.64 21.30 6.14
CA PHE A 65 14.91 20.93 4.94
C PHE A 65 13.43 21.25 5.06
N GLN A 66 12.94 22.00 4.08
CA GLN A 66 11.51 22.22 3.88
C GLN A 66 10.85 20.96 3.30
N GLY A 67 9.52 20.91 3.34
CA GLY A 67 8.74 19.81 2.79
C GLY A 67 9.03 19.51 1.33
N TRP A 68 9.21 20.52 0.49
CA TRP A 68 9.66 20.34 -0.90
C TRP A 68 10.93 19.50 -1.03
N THR A 69 11.96 19.84 -0.25
CA THR A 69 13.23 19.13 -0.25
C THR A 69 13.06 17.71 0.28
N CYS A 70 12.28 17.52 1.34
CA CYS A 70 12.04 16.20 1.92
C CYS A 70 11.30 15.27 0.95
N VAL A 71 10.24 15.75 0.30
CA VAL A 71 9.48 14.99 -0.71
C VAL A 71 10.38 14.62 -1.90
N LEU A 72 11.25 15.54 -2.34
CA LEU A 72 12.21 15.25 -3.39
C LEU A 72 13.21 14.16 -2.97
N LEU A 73 13.78 14.25 -1.75
CA LEU A 73 14.72 13.26 -1.23
C LEU A 73 14.07 11.87 -1.09
N VAL A 74 12.85 11.80 -0.55
CA VAL A 74 12.09 10.53 -0.47
C VAL A 74 11.80 9.98 -1.86
N THR A 75 11.44 10.82 -2.82
CA THR A 75 11.21 10.37 -4.21
C THR A 75 12.48 9.83 -4.85
N ILE A 76 13.63 10.46 -4.58
CA ILE A 76 14.93 9.95 -5.05
C ILE A 76 15.24 8.60 -4.39
N ALA A 77 15.03 8.46 -3.09
CA ALA A 77 15.23 7.19 -2.39
C ALA A 77 14.32 6.08 -2.96
N HIS A 78 13.02 6.38 -3.14
CA HIS A 78 12.05 5.49 -3.80
C HIS A 78 12.53 5.03 -5.17
N TYR A 79 12.96 5.97 -6.02
CA TYR A 79 13.54 5.64 -7.32
C TYR A 79 14.75 4.69 -7.21
N LEU A 80 15.67 4.96 -6.28
CA LEU A 80 16.90 4.18 -6.13
C LEU A 80 16.62 2.76 -5.60
N GLU A 81 15.71 2.64 -4.63
CA GLU A 81 15.27 1.35 -4.08
C GLU A 81 14.64 0.47 -5.16
N ASP A 82 13.75 1.08 -5.93
CA ASP A 82 12.95 0.38 -6.92
C ASP A 82 13.79 0.03 -8.18
N GLU A 83 14.74 0.89 -8.56
CA GLU A 83 15.76 0.59 -9.58
C GLU A 83 16.72 -0.51 -9.12
N TRP A 84 17.13 -0.48 -7.85
CA TRP A 84 17.95 -1.54 -7.28
C TRP A 84 17.21 -2.88 -7.31
N ARG A 85 15.91 -2.89 -6.98
CA ARG A 85 15.07 -4.08 -7.07
C ARG A 85 15.00 -4.63 -8.49
N VAL A 86 14.69 -3.78 -9.48
CA VAL A 86 14.63 -4.20 -10.89
C VAL A 86 15.98 -4.74 -11.36
N PHE A 87 17.07 -4.05 -10.99
CA PHE A 87 18.44 -4.49 -11.29
C PHE A 87 18.77 -5.84 -10.64
N ALA A 88 18.40 -6.05 -9.38
CA ALA A 88 18.64 -7.30 -8.66
C ALA A 88 17.90 -8.48 -9.31
N ILE A 89 16.63 -8.29 -9.68
CA ILE A 89 15.81 -9.33 -10.32
C ILE A 89 16.36 -9.62 -11.74
N LEU A 90 16.52 -8.60 -12.58
CA LEU A 90 16.80 -8.81 -14.01
C LEU A 90 18.27 -9.16 -14.28
N LYS A 91 19.21 -8.54 -13.58
CA LYS A 91 20.65 -8.72 -13.85
C LYS A 91 21.31 -9.72 -12.90
N HIS A 92 20.87 -9.79 -11.65
CA HIS A 92 21.45 -10.69 -10.65
C HIS A 92 20.59 -11.93 -10.36
N LYS A 93 19.46 -12.12 -11.06
CA LYS A 93 18.55 -13.26 -10.90
C LYS A 93 18.11 -13.45 -9.43
N ALA A 94 17.97 -12.35 -8.70
CA ALA A 94 17.40 -12.38 -7.36
C ALA A 94 15.98 -12.97 -7.42
N PRO A 95 15.54 -13.71 -6.38
CA PRO A 95 14.23 -14.33 -6.38
C PRO A 95 13.13 -13.26 -6.33
N ASP A 96 12.19 -13.31 -7.28
CA ASP A 96 10.99 -12.47 -7.28
C ASP A 96 9.84 -13.23 -6.61
N ASN A 97 9.92 -13.34 -5.28
CA ASN A 97 9.05 -14.15 -4.43
C ASN A 97 8.38 -13.33 -3.31
N THR A 98 7.56 -13.96 -2.48
CA THR A 98 6.83 -13.32 -1.38
C THR A 98 7.75 -12.65 -0.36
N ILE A 99 8.87 -13.30 -0.01
CA ILE A 99 9.82 -12.74 0.98
C ILE A 99 10.46 -11.48 0.42
N PHE A 100 10.88 -11.50 -0.84
CA PHE A 100 11.49 -10.34 -1.49
C PHE A 100 10.49 -9.18 -1.63
N PHE A 101 9.22 -9.49 -1.93
CA PHE A 101 8.14 -8.50 -1.89
C PHE A 101 7.94 -7.89 -0.49
N LEU A 102 7.88 -8.70 0.57
CA LEU A 102 7.71 -8.19 1.93
C LEU A 102 8.92 -7.35 2.38
N TRP A 103 10.13 -7.81 2.04
CA TRP A 103 11.37 -7.08 2.32
C TRP A 103 11.37 -5.71 1.64
N ASP A 104 10.99 -5.66 0.36
CA ASP A 104 10.82 -4.43 -0.40
C ASP A 104 9.90 -3.43 0.32
N GLN A 105 8.75 -3.89 0.83
CA GLN A 105 7.83 -3.03 1.59
C GLN A 105 8.41 -2.56 2.94
N VAL A 106 9.22 -3.37 3.61
CA VAL A 106 9.92 -2.98 4.85
C VAL A 106 10.95 -1.89 4.58
N VAL A 107 11.71 -1.99 3.49
CA VAL A 107 12.72 -0.98 3.14
C VAL A 107 12.06 0.37 2.83
N HIS A 108 11.03 0.39 2.01
CA HIS A 108 10.26 1.62 1.72
C HIS A 108 9.70 2.24 3.02
N GLY A 109 9.09 1.42 3.88
CA GLY A 109 8.59 1.86 5.18
C GLY A 109 9.69 2.43 6.09
N ALA A 110 10.87 1.83 6.09
CA ALA A 110 12.01 2.31 6.88
C ALA A 110 12.52 3.66 6.37
N VAL A 111 12.59 3.86 5.05
CA VAL A 111 12.99 5.15 4.46
C VAL A 111 11.98 6.24 4.77
N LEU A 112 10.69 5.98 4.61
CA LEU A 112 9.65 6.91 5.07
C LEU A 112 9.74 7.18 6.57
N GLY A 113 10.09 6.16 7.35
CA GLY A 113 10.32 6.24 8.79
C GLY A 113 11.46 7.16 9.19
N THR A 114 12.44 7.44 8.32
CA THR A 114 13.52 8.39 8.64
C THR A 114 12.97 9.80 8.90
N LEU A 115 11.88 10.17 8.23
CA LEU A 115 11.18 11.45 8.44
C LEU A 115 10.37 11.50 9.75
N LEU A 116 10.21 10.38 10.46
CA LEU A 116 9.58 10.37 11.79
C LEU A 116 10.46 10.98 12.88
N THR A 117 11.78 11.02 12.66
CA THR A 117 12.74 11.46 13.69
C THR A 117 12.93 12.98 13.72
N VAL A 118 12.14 13.69 12.91
CA VAL A 118 12.40 15.09 12.62
C VAL A 118 11.33 16.00 13.20
N HIS A 119 11.72 17.24 13.48
CA HIS A 119 10.91 18.24 14.15
C HIS A 119 9.59 18.47 13.40
N ASP A 120 8.59 17.72 13.81
CA ASP A 120 7.21 17.94 13.41
C ASP A 120 6.64 18.93 14.43
N PRO A 121 6.45 20.22 14.08
CA PRO A 121 5.77 21.16 14.99
C PRO A 121 4.35 20.69 15.33
N TRP A 122 3.82 19.69 14.61
CA TRP A 122 2.55 19.03 14.84
C TRP A 122 2.68 17.72 15.64
N TYR A 123 3.85 17.38 16.19
CA TYR A 123 4.11 16.17 16.97
C TYR A 123 3.19 16.01 18.20
N GLU A 124 2.68 17.12 18.75
CA GLU A 124 1.79 17.09 19.93
C GLU A 124 0.41 16.45 19.67
N SER A 125 0.08 16.13 18.43
CA SER A 125 -1.21 15.55 18.03
C SER A 125 -1.30 14.01 18.18
N GLY A 126 -0.28 13.35 18.73
CA GLY A 126 -0.25 11.91 18.96
C GLY A 126 0.07 11.07 17.70
N PHE A 127 -0.09 9.74 17.80
CA PHE A 127 0.31 8.81 16.73
C PHE A 127 -0.65 8.82 15.51
N LEU A 128 -1.92 9.14 15.72
CA LEU A 128 -2.98 9.15 14.71
C LEU A 128 -3.61 10.54 14.62
N PRO A 129 -2.84 11.56 14.18
CA PRO A 129 -3.27 12.94 14.25
C PRO A 129 -4.40 13.27 13.27
N GLU A 130 -4.41 12.59 12.13
CA GLU A 130 -5.51 12.61 11.17
C GLU A 130 -5.96 11.18 10.89
N LYS A 131 -7.27 10.93 11.04
CA LYS A 131 -7.84 9.60 10.80
C LYS A 131 -7.83 9.23 9.31
N TRP A 132 -8.09 10.20 8.43
CA TRP A 132 -8.36 9.91 7.03
C TRP A 132 -7.15 9.32 6.26
N PRO A 133 -5.87 9.77 6.43
CA PRO A 133 -4.76 9.16 5.70
C PRO A 133 -4.52 7.73 6.17
N VAL A 134 -4.69 7.48 7.47
CA VAL A 134 -4.58 6.15 8.07
C VAL A 134 -5.64 5.21 7.49
N LEU A 135 -6.90 5.65 7.45
CA LEU A 135 -8.01 4.88 6.87
C LEU A 135 -7.79 4.61 5.38
N ALA A 136 -7.27 5.59 4.63
CA ALA A 136 -6.92 5.42 3.22
C ALA A 136 -5.76 4.43 3.04
N CYS A 137 -4.71 4.46 3.86
CA CYS A 137 -3.64 3.46 3.86
C CYS A 137 -4.21 2.05 4.10
N LEU A 138 -5.09 1.90 5.09
CA LEU A 138 -5.73 0.62 5.40
C LEU A 138 -6.63 0.13 4.25
N ALA A 139 -7.32 1.03 3.57
CA ALA A 139 -8.13 0.70 2.39
C ALA A 139 -7.25 0.22 1.22
N VAL A 140 -6.16 0.94 0.90
CA VAL A 140 -5.21 0.54 -0.15
C VAL A 140 -4.55 -0.79 0.22
N PHE A 141 -4.22 -1.00 1.51
CA PHE A 141 -3.68 -2.26 2.00
C PHE A 141 -4.66 -3.42 1.78
N ALA A 142 -5.92 -3.25 2.22
CA ALA A 142 -6.96 -4.27 2.12
C ALA A 142 -7.23 -4.72 0.68
N VAL A 143 -7.14 -3.80 -0.28
CA VAL A 143 -7.50 -4.06 -1.68
C VAL A 143 -6.27 -4.41 -2.50
N SER A 144 -5.28 -3.53 -2.54
CA SER A 144 -4.20 -3.56 -3.54
C SER A 144 -2.95 -4.27 -3.03
N VAL A 145 -2.51 -3.98 -1.79
CA VAL A 145 -1.35 -4.66 -1.20
C VAL A 145 -1.66 -6.14 -0.97
N ALA A 146 -2.84 -6.43 -0.39
CA ALA A 146 -3.32 -7.79 -0.20
C ALA A 146 -3.43 -8.58 -1.52
N ALA A 147 -3.77 -7.92 -2.64
CA ALA A 147 -3.78 -8.57 -3.95
C ALA A 147 -2.38 -8.96 -4.42
N LYS A 148 -1.39 -8.05 -4.34
CA LYS A 148 0.00 -8.40 -4.68
C LYS A 148 0.56 -9.47 -3.74
N LEU A 149 0.26 -9.40 -2.45
CA LEU A 149 0.69 -10.40 -1.47
C LEU A 149 0.11 -11.79 -1.79
N ALA A 150 -1.20 -11.87 -2.07
CA ALA A 150 -1.86 -13.10 -2.49
C ALA A 150 -1.23 -13.68 -3.77
N TYR A 151 -0.99 -12.83 -4.77
CA TYR A 151 -0.34 -13.24 -6.01
C TYR A 151 1.05 -13.84 -5.76
N TYR A 152 1.91 -13.17 -4.99
CA TYR A 152 3.25 -13.70 -4.72
C TYR A 152 3.21 -15.01 -3.91
N ALA A 153 2.28 -15.12 -2.95
CA ALA A 153 2.10 -16.35 -2.18
C ALA A 153 1.65 -17.53 -3.06
N ASP A 154 0.76 -17.27 -4.02
CA ASP A 154 0.31 -18.28 -4.99
C ASP A 154 1.38 -18.65 -6.02
N LYS A 155 2.15 -17.65 -6.48
CA LYS A 155 3.31 -17.85 -7.34
C LYS A 155 4.33 -18.78 -6.67
N ASP A 156 4.67 -18.51 -5.41
CA ASP A 156 5.65 -19.32 -4.66
C ASP A 156 5.18 -20.74 -4.40
N ARG A 157 3.87 -20.92 -4.13
CA ARG A 157 3.32 -22.22 -3.71
C ARG A 157 2.89 -23.12 -4.86
N PHE A 158 2.40 -22.52 -5.94
CA PHE A 158 1.71 -23.21 -7.03
C PHE A 158 2.23 -22.84 -8.43
N ASP A 159 3.24 -21.96 -8.55
CA ASP A 159 3.73 -21.42 -9.83
C ASP A 159 2.60 -20.78 -10.66
N SER A 160 1.67 -20.11 -9.95
CA SER A 160 0.47 -19.54 -10.57
C SER A 160 0.82 -18.35 -11.47
N PRO A 161 0.17 -18.21 -12.63
CA PRO A 161 0.28 -17.00 -13.45
C PRO A 161 -0.33 -15.79 -12.72
N PRO A 162 -0.05 -14.56 -13.19
CA PRO A 162 -0.74 -13.36 -12.71
C PRO A 162 -2.26 -13.48 -12.83
N PRO A 163 -3.03 -12.90 -11.89
CA PRO A 163 -4.49 -13.00 -11.89
C PRO A 163 -5.09 -12.33 -13.13
N VAL A 164 -6.16 -12.91 -13.66
CA VAL A 164 -6.91 -12.36 -14.81
C VAL A 164 -7.78 -11.19 -14.35
N LEU A 165 -8.17 -10.30 -15.27
CA LEU A 165 -9.00 -9.10 -15.00
C LEU A 165 -10.21 -9.39 -14.10
N ASP A 166 -10.98 -10.44 -14.40
CA ASP A 166 -12.22 -10.75 -13.66
C ASP A 166 -11.94 -11.14 -12.21
N GLU A 167 -10.89 -11.93 -11.97
CA GLU A 167 -10.43 -12.30 -10.63
C GLU A 167 -10.01 -11.05 -9.83
N ARG A 168 -9.26 -10.15 -10.46
CA ARG A 168 -8.79 -8.91 -9.82
C ARG A 168 -9.96 -8.04 -9.36
N TRP A 169 -10.99 -7.86 -10.20
CA TRP A 169 -12.12 -7.00 -9.88
C TRP A 169 -13.08 -7.63 -8.88
N VAL A 170 -13.36 -8.93 -9.00
CA VAL A 170 -14.25 -9.63 -8.06
C VAL A 170 -13.61 -9.71 -6.67
N ALA A 171 -12.36 -10.15 -6.57
CA ALA A 171 -11.66 -10.23 -5.29
C ALA A 171 -11.42 -8.82 -4.70
N GLY A 172 -11.11 -7.83 -5.53
CA GLY A 172 -10.98 -6.44 -5.09
C GLY A 172 -12.29 -5.87 -4.52
N THR A 173 -13.42 -6.14 -5.19
CA THR A 173 -14.75 -5.72 -4.73
C THR A 173 -15.12 -6.40 -3.41
N GLU A 174 -14.91 -7.72 -3.32
CA GLU A 174 -15.15 -8.48 -2.08
C GLU A 174 -14.38 -7.88 -0.90
N ARG A 175 -13.07 -7.67 -1.06
CA ARG A 175 -12.20 -7.11 -0.02
C ARG A 175 -12.62 -5.70 0.36
N THR A 176 -13.02 -4.88 -0.61
CA THR A 176 -13.52 -3.52 -0.38
C THR A 176 -14.81 -3.55 0.46
N LEU A 177 -15.76 -4.41 0.12
CA LEU A 177 -17.02 -4.55 0.85
C LEU A 177 -16.79 -5.05 2.28
N VAL A 178 -15.96 -6.08 2.46
CA VAL A 178 -15.60 -6.61 3.78
C VAL A 178 -14.93 -5.52 4.62
N PHE A 179 -13.92 -4.82 4.08
CA PHE A 179 -13.23 -3.72 4.75
C PHE A 179 -14.21 -2.61 5.17
N ALA A 180 -15.02 -2.11 4.24
CA ALA A 180 -15.96 -1.02 4.49
C ALA A 180 -17.05 -1.41 5.51
N ALA A 181 -17.49 -2.67 5.51
CA ALA A 181 -18.52 -3.14 6.43
C ALA A 181 -18.09 -3.06 7.91
N PHE A 182 -16.80 -3.12 8.23
CA PHE A 182 -16.31 -2.93 9.61
C PHE A 182 -16.54 -1.51 10.14
N LEU A 183 -16.74 -0.52 9.27
CA LEU A 183 -17.01 0.86 9.66
C LEU A 183 -18.47 1.09 10.10
N LEU A 184 -19.38 0.13 9.90
CA LEU A 184 -20.78 0.23 10.31
C LEU A 184 -20.93 0.36 11.85
N PRO A 185 -21.88 1.16 12.36
CA PRO A 185 -22.01 1.40 13.78
C PRO A 185 -22.49 0.18 14.57
N GLY A 186 -22.07 0.11 15.84
CA GLY A 186 -22.55 -0.91 16.78
C GLY A 186 -22.24 -2.35 16.34
N PRO A 187 -23.14 -3.33 16.58
CA PRO A 187 -22.89 -4.74 16.25
C PRO A 187 -22.85 -5.02 14.74
N TRP A 188 -23.35 -4.10 13.90
CA TRP A 188 -23.35 -4.25 12.44
C TRP A 188 -21.94 -4.30 11.85
N GLY A 189 -20.98 -3.63 12.47
CA GLY A 189 -19.56 -3.69 12.10
C GLY A 189 -18.91 -5.07 12.27
N TRP A 190 -19.63 -6.04 12.84
CA TRP A 190 -19.18 -7.43 12.98
C TRP A 190 -20.08 -8.39 12.20
N ALA A 191 -21.40 -8.21 12.29
CA ALA A 191 -22.36 -9.10 11.64
C ALA A 191 -22.31 -9.01 10.11
N VAL A 192 -22.22 -7.80 9.55
CA VAL A 192 -22.21 -7.58 8.09
C VAL A 192 -20.94 -8.12 7.43
N PRO A 193 -19.70 -7.82 7.90
CA PRO A 193 -18.51 -8.39 7.27
C PRO A 193 -18.48 -9.93 7.36
N ALA A 194 -18.97 -10.52 8.47
CA ALA A 194 -19.09 -11.97 8.57
C ALA A 194 -20.09 -12.56 7.54
N ALA A 195 -21.24 -11.91 7.36
CA ALA A 195 -22.21 -12.31 6.35
C ALA A 195 -21.66 -12.16 4.92
N LEU A 196 -20.92 -11.08 4.64
CA LEU A 196 -20.27 -10.86 3.34
C LEU A 196 -19.19 -11.90 3.05
N ALA A 197 -18.32 -12.21 4.03
CA ALA A 197 -17.31 -13.26 3.88
C ALA A 197 -17.93 -14.64 3.64
N TRP A 198 -19.03 -14.95 4.34
CA TRP A 198 -19.79 -16.18 4.10
C TRP A 198 -20.43 -16.22 2.71
N ALA A 199 -21.06 -15.12 2.29
CA ALA A 199 -21.64 -14.99 0.96
C ALA A 199 -20.58 -15.15 -0.13
N ALA A 200 -19.40 -14.56 0.04
CA ALA A 200 -18.28 -14.70 -0.89
C ALA A 200 -17.78 -16.15 -0.98
N TYR A 201 -17.66 -16.85 0.16
CA TYR A 201 -17.33 -18.27 0.20
C TYR A 201 -18.35 -19.13 -0.59
N LEU A 202 -19.65 -18.87 -0.38
CA LEU A 202 -20.72 -19.57 -1.11
C LEU A 202 -20.72 -19.23 -2.61
N LEU A 203 -20.51 -17.97 -2.96
CA LEU A 203 -20.46 -17.51 -4.35
C LEU A 203 -19.30 -18.17 -5.08
N ARG A 204 -18.10 -18.17 -4.47
CA ARG A 204 -16.91 -18.81 -5.00
C ARG A 204 -17.14 -20.30 -5.24
N SER A 205 -17.66 -21.02 -4.24
CA SER A 205 -17.90 -22.46 -4.34
C SER A 205 -18.94 -22.82 -5.39
N ARG A 206 -19.94 -21.96 -5.62
CA ARG A 206 -20.98 -22.18 -6.65
C ARG A 206 -20.54 -21.77 -8.05
N LEU A 207 -19.91 -20.60 -8.20
CA LEU A 207 -19.51 -20.05 -9.50
C LEU A 207 -18.19 -20.59 -10.02
N ARG A 208 -17.46 -21.39 -9.22
CA ARG A 208 -16.13 -21.93 -9.57
C ARG A 208 -15.17 -20.84 -10.04
N LEU A 209 -15.16 -19.72 -9.31
CA LEU A 209 -14.28 -18.60 -9.63
C LEU A 209 -12.82 -19.06 -9.58
N ASP A 210 -12.06 -18.67 -10.60
CA ASP A 210 -10.72 -19.18 -10.89
C ASP A 210 -9.62 -18.48 -10.08
N TYR A 211 -9.88 -18.22 -8.80
CA TYR A 211 -8.87 -17.71 -7.88
C TYR A 211 -8.58 -18.70 -6.76
N SER A 212 -7.30 -18.81 -6.42
CA SER A 212 -6.79 -19.83 -5.52
C SER A 212 -7.45 -19.76 -4.12
N TRP A 213 -7.46 -20.89 -3.41
CA TRP A 213 -7.90 -20.91 -2.01
C TRP A 213 -6.98 -20.08 -1.11
N LEU A 214 -5.68 -20.07 -1.38
CA LEU A 214 -4.71 -19.32 -0.60
C LEU A 214 -4.95 -17.81 -0.76
N GLY A 215 -5.09 -17.33 -2.00
CA GLY A 215 -5.37 -15.92 -2.31
C GLY A 215 -6.74 -15.45 -1.82
N PHE A 216 -7.75 -16.32 -1.81
CA PHE A 216 -9.04 -16.04 -1.17
C PHE A 216 -8.88 -15.78 0.33
N TRP A 217 -8.34 -16.75 1.06
CA TRP A 217 -8.24 -16.67 2.52
C TRP A 217 -7.26 -15.60 2.97
N LEU A 218 -6.10 -15.49 2.31
CA LEU A 218 -5.10 -14.47 2.63
C LEU A 218 -5.64 -13.06 2.36
N GLY A 219 -6.25 -12.86 1.18
CA GLY A 219 -6.86 -11.58 0.83
C GLY A 219 -8.01 -11.19 1.76
N GLY A 220 -8.90 -12.14 2.09
CA GLY A 220 -9.99 -11.94 3.03
C GLY A 220 -9.50 -11.65 4.45
N ALA A 221 -8.47 -12.35 4.92
CA ALA A 221 -7.85 -12.10 6.22
C ALA A 221 -7.20 -10.70 6.28
N CYS A 222 -6.48 -10.28 5.24
CA CYS A 222 -5.93 -8.93 5.15
C CYS A 222 -7.03 -7.86 5.17
N ALA A 223 -8.12 -8.05 4.41
CA ALA A 223 -9.24 -7.11 4.38
C ALA A 223 -9.97 -7.01 5.73
N ALA A 224 -10.19 -8.15 6.40
CA ALA A 224 -10.79 -8.17 7.73
C ALA A 224 -9.88 -7.54 8.78
N GLY A 225 -8.59 -7.87 8.78
CA GLY A 225 -7.61 -7.26 9.69
C GLY A 225 -7.53 -5.74 9.51
N ALA A 226 -7.42 -5.27 8.26
CA ALA A 226 -7.45 -3.85 7.94
C ALA A 226 -8.77 -3.18 8.36
N GLY A 227 -9.90 -3.85 8.17
CA GLY A 227 -11.22 -3.35 8.59
C GLY A 227 -11.36 -3.21 10.11
N ILE A 228 -10.86 -4.19 10.88
CA ILE A 228 -10.82 -4.12 12.36
C ILE A 228 -9.98 -2.93 12.82
N LEU A 229 -8.79 -2.75 12.22
CA LEU A 229 -7.92 -1.60 12.52
C LEU A 229 -8.60 -0.28 12.12
N ALA A 230 -9.23 -0.22 10.96
CA ALA A 230 -9.94 0.97 10.48
C ALA A 230 -11.10 1.34 11.40
N ARG A 231 -11.83 0.34 11.90
CA ARG A 231 -12.86 0.53 12.92
C ARG A 231 -12.27 1.12 14.20
N ALA A 232 -11.15 0.59 14.69
CA ALA A 232 -10.50 1.13 15.88
C ALA A 232 -10.09 2.60 15.71
N VAL A 233 -9.56 2.98 14.55
CA VAL A 233 -9.20 4.36 14.21
C VAL A 233 -10.44 5.26 14.05
N TRP A 234 -11.51 4.75 13.44
CA TRP A 234 -12.72 5.53 13.20
C TRP A 234 -13.43 5.90 14.50
N TYR A 235 -13.57 4.92 15.40
CA TYR A 235 -14.32 5.06 16.66
C TYR A 235 -13.46 5.44 17.89
N SER A 236 -12.15 5.65 17.74
CA SER A 236 -11.28 6.21 18.79
C SER A 236 -11.50 7.71 19.02
#